data_AF-A0A6C0J0S4-F1
#
_entry.id   AF-A0A6C0J0S4-F1
#
_cell.length_a   1.000
_cell.length_b   1.000
_cell.length_c   1.000
_cell.angle_alpha   90.00
_cell.angle_beta   90.00
_cell.angle_gamma   90.00
#
_symmetry.space_group_name_H-M   'P 1'
#
loop_
_entity.id
_entity.type
_entity.pdbx_description
1 polymer ?
#
loop_
_entity_poly.entity_id
_entity_poly.type
_entity_poly.pdbx_seq_one_letter_code
_entity_poly.pdbx_strand_id
1 'polypeptide(L)'
;MFNLNLNKSDRNALMAIAVLMTLIFVLSFMTVKTVNYQPRPITITPVSEESLFDLKPDLECTAGSGKEDSPYSVGLTPGGLCGAQKLVGDHAGYDIVDGIGGSLI
;
A
#
# COMPACT_ATOMS: atom_id res chain seq x y z
N MET A 1 -18.32 -47.07 12.99
CA MET A 1 -17.91 -47.94 11.87
C MET A 1 -19.13 -48.13 10.98
N PHE A 2 -19.20 -47.43 9.85
CA PHE A 2 -20.37 -47.49 8.96
C PHE A 2 -20.46 -48.90 8.35
N ASN A 3 -21.49 -49.67 8.72
CA ASN A 3 -21.71 -51.00 8.17
C ASN A 3 -22.67 -50.87 6.98
N LEU A 4 -22.11 -50.73 5.78
CA LEU A 4 -22.85 -50.52 4.54
C LEU A 4 -23.08 -51.86 3.85
N ASN A 5 -24.34 -52.29 3.76
CA ASN A 5 -24.74 -53.49 3.01
C ASN A 5 -24.96 -53.12 1.53
N LEU A 6 -23.89 -53.17 0.74
CA LEU A 6 -23.87 -52.68 -0.64
C LEU A 6 -23.94 -53.83 -1.64
N ASN A 7 -24.86 -53.73 -2.62
CA ASN A 7 -24.87 -54.68 -3.73
C ASN A 7 -23.78 -54.32 -4.77
N LYS A 8 -23.54 -55.21 -5.75
CA LYS A 8 -22.50 -55.03 -6.77
C LYS A 8 -22.64 -53.72 -7.57
N SER A 9 -23.87 -53.30 -7.87
CA SER A 9 -24.20 -52.04 -8.52
C SER A 9 -23.85 -50.83 -7.65
N ASP A 10 -24.23 -50.86 -6.37
CA ASP A 10 -23.97 -49.77 -5.42
C ASP A 10 -22.46 -49.60 -5.19
N ARG A 11 -21.73 -50.73 -5.10
CA ARG A 11 -20.28 -50.72 -4.96
C ARG A 11 -19.60 -50.13 -6.21
N ASN A 12 -20.11 -50.43 -7.41
CA ASN A 12 -19.55 -49.89 -8.64
C ASN A 12 -19.85 -48.39 -8.78
N ALA A 13 -21.04 -47.94 -8.40
CA ALA A 13 -21.40 -46.53 -8.37
C ALA A 13 -20.54 -45.75 -7.36
N LEU A 14 -20.34 -46.28 -6.16
CA LEU A 14 -19.47 -45.66 -5.15
C LEU A 14 -18.01 -45.61 -5.60
N MET A 15 -17.51 -46.64 -6.29
CA MET A 15 -16.17 -46.61 -6.88
C MET A 15 -16.04 -45.55 -7.97
N ALA A 16 -17.04 -45.39 -8.84
CA ALA A 16 -17.03 -44.35 -9.87
C ALA A 16 -17.02 -42.94 -9.26
N ILE A 17 -17.84 -42.70 -8.22
CA ILE A 17 -17.87 -41.43 -7.48
C ILE A 17 -16.52 -41.16 -6.82
N ALA A 18 -15.93 -42.16 -6.16
CA ALA A 18 -14.63 -42.03 -5.52
C ALA A 18 -13.52 -41.68 -6.53
N VAL A 19 -13.51 -42.33 -7.70
CA VAL A 19 -12.56 -42.04 -8.79
C VAL A 19 -12.74 -40.61 -9.31
N LEU A 20 -13.98 -40.17 -9.55
CA LEU A 20 -14.27 -38.82 -10.00
C LEU A 20 -13.78 -37.76 -8.99
N MET A 21 -14.10 -37.95 -7.70
CA MET A 21 -13.66 -37.05 -6.64
C MET A 21 -12.13 -36.98 -6.55
N THR A 22 -11.46 -38.13 -6.68
CA THR A 22 -10.00 -38.18 -6.67
C THR A 22 -9.41 -37.40 -7.85
N LEU A 23 -9.97 -37.55 -9.05
CA LEU A 23 -9.52 -36.81 -10.24
C LEU A 23 -9.70 -35.30 -10.08
N ILE A 24 -10.84 -34.86 -9.54
CA ILE A 24 -11.10 -33.43 -9.30
C ILE A 24 -10.10 -32.87 -8.28
N PHE A 25 -9.82 -33.59 -7.19
CA PHE A 25 -8.85 -33.15 -6.19
C PHE A 25 -7.44 -33.02 -6.76
N VAL A 26 -7.00 -34.00 -7.54
CA VAL A 26 -5.67 -33.99 -8.18
C VAL A 26 -5.56 -32.80 -9.14
N LEU A 27 -6.55 -32.60 -10.02
CA LEU A 27 -6.55 -31.47 -10.96
C LEU A 27 -6.60 -30.12 -10.25
N SER A 28 -7.38 -30.02 -9.17
CA SER A 28 -7.47 -28.79 -8.38
C SER A 28 -6.12 -28.45 -7.76
N PHE A 29 -5.43 -29.44 -7.17
CA PHE A 29 -4.11 -29.23 -6.58
C PHE A 29 -3.05 -28.87 -7.63
N MET A 30 -3.10 -29.49 -8.80
CA MET A 30 -2.18 -29.19 -9.92
C MET A 30 -2.42 -27.80 -10.54
N THR A 31 -3.61 -27.22 -10.39
CA THR A 31 -3.98 -25.94 -11.01
C THR A 31 -3.93 -24.75 -10.06
N VAL A 32 -3.59 -24.94 -8.78
CA VAL A 32 -3.36 -23.84 -7.83
C VAL A 32 -2.12 -23.07 -8.24
N LYS A 33 -2.32 -22.04 -9.08
CA LYS A 33 -1.30 -21.03 -9.35
C LYS A 33 -1.32 -20.03 -8.20
N THR A 34 -0.36 -20.15 -7.28
CA THR A 34 -0.12 -19.10 -6.29
C THR A 34 0.51 -17.91 -7.01
N VAL A 35 -0.29 -16.88 -7.26
CA VAL A 35 0.21 -15.60 -7.78
C VAL A 35 0.93 -14.86 -6.65
N ASN A 36 2.21 -15.18 -6.48
CA ASN A 36 3.08 -14.43 -5.58
C ASN A 36 3.48 -13.13 -6.28
N TYR A 37 2.57 -12.15 -6.28
CA TYR A 37 2.93 -10.79 -6.66
C TYR A 37 3.98 -10.30 -5.67
N GLN A 38 5.23 -10.25 -6.11
CA GLN A 38 6.27 -9.58 -5.35
C GLN A 38 6.09 -8.08 -5.53
N PRO A 39 5.87 -7.29 -4.46
CA PRO A 39 5.93 -5.84 -4.58
C PRO A 39 7.35 -5.49 -5.06
N ARG A 40 7.45 -4.89 -6.26
CA ARG A 40 8.73 -4.34 -6.70
C ARG A 40 9.06 -3.16 -5.79
N PRO A 41 10.32 -3.03 -5.33
CA PRO A 41 10.71 -1.86 -4.58
C PRO A 41 10.48 -0.62 -5.45
N ILE A 42 9.81 0.39 -4.89
CA ILE A 42 9.67 1.70 -5.53
C ILE A 42 10.81 2.59 -5.07
N THR A 43 11.38 3.35 -6.00
CA THR A 43 12.34 4.40 -5.66
C THR A 43 11.61 5.73 -5.71
N ILE A 44 11.67 6.46 -4.60
CA ILE A 44 11.06 7.78 -4.47
C ILE A 44 12.13 8.86 -4.34
N THR A 45 11.80 10.07 -4.76
CA THR A 45 12.61 11.27 -4.49
C THR A 45 11.73 12.29 -3.76
N PRO A 46 12.16 12.78 -2.58
CA PRO A 46 11.41 13.80 -1.84
C PRO A 46 11.44 15.12 -2.62
N VAL A 47 10.34 15.89 -2.56
CA VAL A 47 10.26 17.21 -3.20
C VAL A 47 11.15 18.23 -2.47
N SER A 48 11.28 18.11 -1.15
CA SER A 48 12.19 18.90 -0.33
C SER A 48 12.77 18.08 0.83
N GLU A 49 14.05 18.32 1.12
CA GLU A 49 14.78 17.80 2.29
C GLU A 49 15.16 18.92 3.27
N GLU A 50 14.67 20.15 3.04
CA GLU A 50 14.95 21.28 3.92
C GLU A 50 14.34 21.07 5.31
N SER A 51 14.98 21.61 6.35
CA SER A 51 14.48 21.48 7.72
C SER A 51 13.46 22.56 8.04
N LEU A 52 12.35 22.17 8.65
CA LEU A 52 11.39 23.12 9.23
C LEU A 52 12.04 24.03 10.28
N PHE A 53 13.10 23.56 10.94
CA PHE A 53 13.79 24.29 12.00
C PHE A 53 14.74 25.37 11.48
N ASP A 54 15.09 25.34 10.19
CA ASP A 54 15.96 26.34 9.58
C ASP A 54 15.18 27.56 9.05
N LEU A 55 13.85 27.47 9.01
CA LEU A 55 12.98 28.57 8.64
C LEU A 55 13.04 29.68 9.69
N LYS A 56 13.06 30.93 9.22
CA LYS A 56 13.13 32.10 10.11
C LYS A 56 11.71 32.58 10.49
N PRO A 57 11.47 32.89 11.77
CA PRO A 57 10.24 33.54 12.19
C PRO A 57 10.23 35.02 11.80
N ASP A 58 9.09 35.52 11.32
CA ASP A 58 8.86 36.93 10.98
C ASP A 58 7.44 37.37 11.36
N LEU A 59 7.28 38.67 11.64
CA LEU A 59 5.99 39.30 11.93
C LEU A 59 5.07 39.32 10.72
N GLU A 60 5.61 39.35 9.50
CA GLU A 60 4.81 39.38 8.26
C GLU A 60 3.97 38.11 8.07
N CYS A 61 4.43 36.98 8.60
CA CYS A 61 3.74 35.70 8.51
C CYS A 61 3.01 35.32 9.80
N THR A 62 2.65 36.30 10.63
CA THR A 62 1.86 36.07 11.84
C THR A 62 0.49 35.48 11.49
N ALA A 63 0.08 34.43 12.19
CA ALA A 63 -1.22 33.81 12.00
C ALA A 63 -2.36 34.83 12.15
N GLY A 64 -3.26 34.89 11.16
CA GLY A 64 -4.41 35.81 11.16
C GLY A 64 -4.08 37.24 10.73
N SER A 65 -2.91 37.50 10.15
CA SER A 65 -2.56 38.80 9.59
C SER A 65 -3.26 39.09 8.25
N GLY A 66 -3.83 38.06 7.61
CA GLY A 66 -4.49 38.16 6.30
C GLY A 66 -3.51 38.34 5.13
N LYS A 67 -2.23 38.06 5.35
CA LYS A 67 -1.15 38.13 4.36
C LYS A 67 -0.52 36.74 4.20
N GLU A 68 0.79 36.62 4.35
CA GLU A 68 1.57 35.39 4.26
C GLU A 68 1.47 34.58 5.57
N ASP A 69 0.24 34.37 6.05
CA ASP A 69 -0.02 33.79 7.37
C ASP A 69 0.59 32.38 7.48
N SER A 70 1.41 32.16 8.50
CA SER A 70 1.93 30.85 8.82
C SER A 70 1.11 30.21 9.94
N PRO A 71 0.71 28.93 9.79
CA PRO A 71 0.10 28.17 10.89
C PRO A 71 1.11 27.74 11.95
N TYR A 72 2.40 27.97 11.74
CA TYR A 72 3.48 27.57 12.64
C TYR A 72 4.18 28.78 13.26
N SER A 73 4.65 28.65 14.49
CA SER A 73 5.47 29.64 15.19
C SER A 73 6.56 28.93 16.01
N VAL A 74 7.60 29.67 16.42
CA VAL A 74 8.75 29.10 17.12
C VAL A 74 8.82 29.58 18.57
N GLY A 75 8.33 28.75 19.48
CA GLY A 75 8.40 28.98 20.92
C GLY A 75 7.77 30.31 21.34
N LEU A 76 8.56 31.16 22.01
CA LEU A 76 8.15 32.51 22.43
C LEU A 76 8.60 33.61 21.47
N THR A 77 9.11 33.26 20.28
CA THR A 77 9.55 34.23 19.29
C THR A 77 8.34 34.88 18.63
N PRO A 78 8.24 36.23 18.62
CA PRO A 78 7.14 36.91 17.95
C PRO A 78 7.12 36.62 16.45
N GLY A 79 5.92 36.51 15.89
CA GLY A 79 5.71 36.24 14.46
C GLY A 79 5.32 34.79 14.16
N GLY A 80 5.11 34.51 12.87
CA GLY A 80 4.93 33.16 12.36
C GLY A 80 6.19 32.64 11.68
N LEU A 81 6.19 31.36 11.32
CA LEU A 81 7.30 30.69 10.63
C LEU A 81 7.07 30.74 9.12
N CYS A 82 7.66 31.72 8.44
CA CYS A 82 7.38 31.97 7.03
C CYS A 82 7.76 30.75 6.17
N GLY A 83 6.93 30.40 5.19
CA GLY A 83 7.18 29.27 4.29
C GLY A 83 6.95 27.87 4.88
N ALA A 84 6.62 27.77 6.18
CA ALA A 84 6.45 26.49 6.86
C ALA A 84 5.33 25.62 6.26
N GLN A 85 4.20 26.21 5.89
CA GLN A 85 3.10 25.46 5.27
C GLN A 85 3.49 24.87 3.92
N LYS A 86 4.27 25.62 3.12
CA LYS A 86 4.78 25.14 1.84
C LYS A 86 5.75 23.98 2.05
N LEU A 87 6.71 24.12 2.96
CA LEU A 87 7.70 23.08 3.25
C LEU A 87 7.04 21.78 3.77
N VAL A 88 6.04 21.89 4.64
CA VAL A 88 5.25 20.73 5.09
C VAL A 88 4.50 20.08 3.93
N GLY A 89 3.96 20.87 3.00
CA GLY A 89 3.34 20.37 1.78
C GLY A 89 4.35 19.62 0.90
N ASP A 90 5.55 20.16 0.72
CA ASP A 90 6.62 19.55 -0.08
C ASP A 90 7.09 18.24 0.57
N HIS A 91 7.17 18.15 1.89
CA HIS A 91 7.47 16.89 2.60
C HIS A 91 6.37 15.83 2.49
N ALA A 92 5.11 16.23 2.29
CA ALA A 92 4.03 15.30 2.02
C ALA A 92 4.05 14.79 0.57
N GLY A 93 4.75 15.49 -0.32
CA GLY A 93 4.96 15.12 -1.71
C GLY A 93 6.21 14.25 -1.91
N TYR A 94 6.14 13.36 -2.89
CA TYR A 94 7.29 12.62 -3.38
C TYR A 94 7.06 12.25 -4.84
N ASP A 95 8.13 12.23 -5.62
CA ASP A 95 8.13 11.75 -6.99
C ASP A 95 8.52 10.27 -7.03
N ILE A 96 7.83 9.49 -7.84
CA ILE A 96 8.16 8.08 -8.07
C ILE A 96 9.11 8.02 -9.26
N VAL A 97 10.37 7.67 -9.00
CA VAL A 97 11.42 7.59 -10.03
C VAL A 97 11.42 6.23 -10.74
N ASP A 98 11.06 5.17 -10.03
CA ASP A 98 11.01 3.80 -10.56
C ASP A 98 10.11 2.89 -9.70
N GLY A 99 9.69 1.75 -10.26
CA GLY A 99 8.98 0.67 -9.56
C GLY A 99 7.47 0.58 -9.84
N ILE A 100 6.83 1.67 -10.31
CA ILE A 100 5.43 1.65 -10.79
C ILE A 100 5.41 2.07 -12.26
N GLY A 101 5.05 1.15 -13.18
CA GLY A 101 4.89 1.46 -14.59
C GLY A 101 6.19 1.73 -15.36
N GLY A 102 7.31 1.11 -14.97
CA GLY A 102 8.58 1.22 -15.69
C GLY A 102 8.44 0.89 -17.19
N SER A 103 9.05 1.72 -18.03
CA SER A 103 9.11 1.69 -19.51
C SER A 103 8.08 0.78 -20.18
N LEU A 104 6.85 1.29 -20.32
CA LEU A 104 5.95 0.84 -21.39
C LEU A 104 6.13 1.71 -22.66
N ILE A 105 7.33 2.26 -22.85
CA ILE A 105 7.88 2.72 -24.14
C ILE A 105 9.14 1.92 -24.47
#